data_AF-A0A7W0NX23-F1
#
_entry.id   AF-A0A7W0NX23-F1
#
_cell.length_a   1.000
_cell.length_b   1.000
_cell.length_c   1.000
_cell.angle_alpha   90.00
_cell.angle_beta   90.00
_cell.angle_gamma   90.00
#
_symmetry.space_group_name_H-M   'P 1'
#
loop_
_entity.id
_entity.type
_entity.pdbx_description
1 polymer ?
#
loop_
_entity_poly.entity_id
_entity_poly.type
_entity_poly.pdbx_seq_one_letter_code
_entity_poly.pdbx_strand_id
1 'polypeptide(L)'
;MEEQVALGSRGPLSAGLVRGVGMALAAGGLLFAVATLLHPSQETPVTILETEARLVGSHAVYVVSYVLILLGLPALYGTESQRMGRLGLIGFLVTFAGTTLVAVSSQFGFIAPGSGR
;
A
#
# COMPACT_ATOMS: atom_id res chain seq x y z
N MET A 1 -9.74 37.89 17.46
CA MET A 1 -8.61 37.35 18.25
C MET A 1 -8.84 35.92 18.73
N GLU A 2 -10.09 35.45 18.79
CA GLU A 2 -10.46 34.04 19.08
C GLU A 2 -10.19 33.07 17.89
N GLU A 3 -10.21 33.58 16.66
CA GLU A 3 -10.07 32.77 15.44
C GLU A 3 -8.63 32.28 15.18
N GLN A 4 -7.62 32.94 15.77
CA GLN A 4 -6.22 32.52 15.63
C GLN A 4 -5.81 31.40 16.59
N VAL A 5 -6.60 31.11 17.62
CA VAL A 5 -6.34 30.00 18.57
C VAL A 5 -6.82 28.66 17.99
N ALA A 6 -7.75 28.69 17.03
CA ALA A 6 -8.23 27.51 16.31
C ALA A 6 -7.32 27.06 15.15
N LEU A 7 -6.35 27.88 14.74
CA LEU A 7 -5.26 27.50 13.83
C LEU A 7 -4.19 26.71 14.62
N GLY A 8 -4.63 25.62 15.22
CA GLY A 8 -3.86 24.79 16.14
C GLY A 8 -2.54 24.36 15.52
N SER A 9 -1.46 24.91 16.09
CA SER A 9 -0.15 24.27 16.09
C SER A 9 -0.35 22.79 16.38
N ARG A 10 -0.06 21.94 15.39
CA ARG A 10 -0.15 20.49 15.57
C ARG A 10 0.76 20.12 16.72
N GLY A 11 0.19 19.55 17.78
CA GLY A 11 0.98 19.00 18.87
C GLY A 11 2.02 18.01 18.32
N PRO A 12 3.18 17.87 18.97
CA PRO A 12 4.30 17.07 18.48
C PRO A 12 3.93 15.62 18.14
N LEU A 13 2.90 15.08 18.79
CA LEU A 13 2.35 13.75 18.52
C LEU A 13 1.70 13.61 17.15
N SER A 14 0.92 14.60 16.69
CA SER A 14 0.27 14.53 15.38
C SER A 14 1.26 14.78 14.24
N ALA A 15 2.24 15.67 14.45
CA ALA A 15 3.36 15.83 13.51
C ALA A 15 4.20 14.54 13.41
N GLY A 16 4.48 13.89 14.54
CA GLY A 16 5.17 12.59 14.57
C GLY A 16 4.39 11.50 13.84
N LEU A 17 3.07 11.42 14.04
CA LEU A 17 2.20 10.46 13.36
C LEU A 17 2.21 10.66 11.84
N VAL A 18 2.04 11.90 11.36
CA VAL A 18 2.06 12.19 9.92
C VAL A 18 3.39 11.80 9.28
N ARG A 19 4.52 12.08 9.96
CA ARG A 19 5.84 11.65 9.49
C ARG A 19 5.96 10.12 9.48
N GLY A 20 5.52 9.45 10.54
CA GLY A 20 5.53 7.99 10.64
C GLY A 20 4.72 7.32 9.53
N VAL A 21 3.49 7.80 9.31
CA VAL A 21 2.61 7.32 8.26
C VAL A 21 3.20 7.60 6.87
N GLY A 22 3.77 8.78 6.65
CA GLY A 22 4.45 9.11 5.41
C GLY A 22 5.64 8.18 5.12
N MET A 23 6.45 7.85 6.14
CA MET A 23 7.54 6.87 6.00
C MET A 23 7.00 5.46 5.71
N ALA A 24 5.92 5.04 6.37
CA ALA A 24 5.27 3.75 6.10
C ALA A 24 4.76 3.67 4.65
N LEU A 25 4.13 4.73 4.14
CA LEU A 25 3.67 4.82 2.75
C LEU A 25 4.84 4.78 1.76
N ALA A 26 5.91 5.52 2.03
CA ALA A 26 7.12 5.51 1.19
C ALA A 26 7.78 4.13 1.16
N ALA A 27 7.90 3.48 2.33
CA ALA A 27 8.41 2.11 2.43
C ALA A 27 7.50 1.11 1.70
N GLY A 28 6.18 1.24 1.84
CA GLY A 28 5.22 0.43 1.09
C GLY A 28 5.39 0.55 -0.41
N GLY A 29 5.47 1.78 -0.95
CA GLY A 29 5.72 2.01 -2.37
C GLY A 29 7.06 1.47 -2.87
N LEU A 30 8.12 1.60 -2.06
CA LEU A 30 9.43 1.03 -2.38
C LEU A 30 9.38 -0.50 -2.41
N LEU A 31 8.77 -1.13 -1.41
CA LEU A 31 8.61 -2.58 -1.35
C LEU A 31 7.75 -3.10 -2.51
N PHE A 32 6.72 -2.36 -2.93
CA PHE A 32 5.95 -2.68 -4.13
C PHE A 32 6.85 -2.76 -5.36
N ALA A 33 7.68 -1.73 -5.60
CA ALA A 33 8.60 -1.71 -6.74
C ALA A 33 9.62 -2.86 -6.68
N VAL A 34 10.19 -3.14 -5.50
CA VAL A 34 11.09 -4.27 -5.30
C VAL A 34 10.39 -5.60 -5.58
N ALA A 35 9.17 -5.80 -5.08
CA ALA A 35 8.38 -6.99 -5.34
C ALA A 35 8.10 -7.17 -6.84
N THR A 36 7.79 -6.09 -7.57
CA THR A 36 7.60 -6.12 -9.03
C THR A 36 8.86 -6.55 -9.78
N LEU A 37 10.04 -6.08 -9.36
CA LEU A 37 11.30 -6.50 -9.97
C LEU A 37 11.65 -7.96 -9.65
N LEU A 38 11.31 -8.42 -8.45
CA LEU A 38 11.54 -9.80 -8.02
C LEU A 38 10.51 -10.78 -8.61
N HIS A 39 9.29 -10.34 -8.91
CA HIS A 39 8.25 -11.22 -9.43
C HIS A 39 8.64 -11.77 -10.82
N PRO A 40 8.50 -13.09 -11.07
CA PRO A 40 8.74 -13.64 -12.40
C PRO A 40 7.75 -13.05 -13.42
N SER A 41 8.19 -12.83 -14.66
CA SER A 41 7.36 -12.22 -15.69
C SER A 41 6.24 -13.14 -16.20
N GLN A 42 6.38 -14.46 -16.02
CA GLN A 42 5.38 -15.47 -16.37
C GLN A 42 5.24 -16.54 -15.29
N GLU A 43 3.99 -16.84 -14.94
CA GLU A 43 3.60 -17.93 -14.05
C GLU A 43 3.03 -19.09 -14.87
N THR A 44 3.92 -19.79 -15.59
CA THR A 44 3.61 -21.08 -16.24
C THR A 44 3.89 -22.21 -15.26
N PRO A 45 3.32 -23.42 -15.43
CA PRO A 45 3.65 -24.55 -14.56
C PRO A 45 5.15 -24.82 -14.42
N VAL A 46 5.90 -24.64 -15.52
CA VAL A 46 7.36 -24.81 -15.54
C VAL A 46 8.07 -23.71 -14.74
N THR A 47 7.74 -22.43 -14.99
CA THR A 47 8.38 -21.33 -14.26
C THR A 47 8.01 -21.29 -12.79
N ILE A 48 6.82 -21.72 -12.40
CA ILE A 48 6.42 -21.85 -10.99
C ILE A 48 7.30 -22.87 -10.28
N LEU A 49 7.48 -24.06 -10.85
CA LEU A 49 8.32 -25.12 -10.26
C LEU A 49 9.79 -24.71 -10.16
N GLU A 50 10.30 -23.97 -11.16
CA GLU A 50 11.69 -23.53 -11.19
C GLU A 50 11.98 -22.31 -10.30
N THR A 51 10.97 -21.48 -10.02
CA THR A 51 11.13 -20.22 -9.29
C THR A 51 10.29 -20.12 -8.01
N GLU A 52 9.84 -21.25 -7.47
CA GLU A 52 8.90 -21.31 -6.33
C GLU A 52 9.30 -20.39 -5.18
N ALA A 53 10.54 -20.49 -4.70
CA ALA A 53 11.02 -19.65 -3.60
C ALA A 53 11.04 -18.15 -3.94
N ARG A 54 11.37 -17.79 -5.19
CA ARG A 54 11.36 -16.40 -5.68
C ARG A 54 9.94 -15.88 -5.81
N LEU A 55 9.02 -16.70 -6.32
CA LEU A 55 7.60 -16.39 -6.45
C LEU A 55 7.00 -16.14 -5.06
N VAL A 56 7.11 -17.10 -4.13
CA VAL A 56 6.67 -16.97 -2.73
C VAL A 56 7.28 -15.73 -2.08
N GLY A 57 8.58 -15.52 -2.25
CA GLY A 57 9.28 -14.35 -1.74
C GLY A 57 8.70 -13.03 -2.25
N SER A 58 8.50 -12.89 -3.56
CA SER A 58 7.91 -11.67 -4.13
C SER A 58 6.48 -11.42 -3.66
N HIS A 59 5.66 -12.48 -3.50
CA HIS A 59 4.30 -12.35 -2.98
C HIS A 59 4.29 -11.92 -1.52
N ALA A 60 5.18 -12.46 -0.68
CA ALA A 60 5.31 -12.02 0.70
C ALA A 60 5.69 -10.52 0.79
N VAL A 61 6.62 -10.06 -0.05
CA VAL A 61 7.00 -8.64 -0.12
C VAL A 61 5.83 -7.78 -0.60
N TYR A 62 5.07 -8.22 -1.61
CA TYR A 62 3.85 -7.56 -2.05
C TYR A 62 2.83 -7.41 -0.91
N VAL A 63 2.57 -8.47 -0.13
CA VAL A 63 1.63 -8.42 1.00
C VAL A 63 2.05 -7.38 2.03
N VAL A 64 3.33 -7.35 2.43
CA VAL A 64 3.84 -6.35 3.37
C VAL A 64 3.66 -4.93 2.80
N SER A 65 3.99 -4.74 1.53
CA SER A 65 3.75 -3.48 0.82
C SER A 65 2.29 -3.04 0.88
N TYR A 66 1.35 -3.94 0.54
CA TYR A 66 -0.08 -3.63 0.55
C TYR A 66 -0.58 -3.26 1.94
N VAL A 67 -0.14 -3.98 2.98
CA VAL A 67 -0.53 -3.67 4.37
C VAL A 67 -0.05 -2.26 4.75
N LEU A 68 1.19 -1.91 4.44
CA LEU A 68 1.71 -0.56 4.73
C LEU A 68 0.93 0.52 3.99
N ILE A 69 0.58 0.29 2.72
CA ILE A 69 -0.17 1.25 1.91
C ILE A 69 -1.62 1.36 2.39
N LEU A 70 -2.32 0.24 2.55
CA LEU A 70 -3.74 0.20 2.90
C LEU A 70 -4.02 0.65 4.33
N LEU A 71 -3.07 0.52 5.26
CA LEU A 71 -3.17 1.12 6.59
C LEU A 71 -2.70 2.58 6.61
N GLY A 72 -1.65 2.90 5.84
CA GLY A 72 -1.07 4.23 5.79
C GLY A 72 -2.00 5.26 5.13
N LEU A 73 -2.73 4.88 4.07
CA LEU A 73 -3.59 5.80 3.32
C LEU A 73 -4.76 6.33 4.17
N PRO A 74 -5.57 5.49 4.87
CA PRO A 74 -6.61 5.96 5.77
C PRO A 74 -6.04 6.78 6.94
N ALA A 75 -4.89 6.39 7.49
CA ALA A 75 -4.25 7.15 8.56
C ALA A 75 -3.85 8.56 8.09
N LEU A 76 -3.19 8.66 6.93
CA LEU A 76 -2.79 9.95 6.35
C LEU A 76 -4.00 10.80 6.04
N TYR A 77 -4.98 10.24 5.32
CA TYR A 77 -6.20 10.95 4.96
C TYR A 77 -6.98 11.39 6.20
N GLY A 78 -7.10 10.55 7.23
CA GLY A 78 -7.73 10.91 8.49
C GLY A 78 -7.07 12.12 9.16
N THR A 79 -5.73 12.14 9.22
CA THR A 79 -4.96 13.24 9.83
C THR A 79 -4.92 14.53 9.02
N GLU A 80 -5.04 14.44 7.70
CA GLU A 80 -4.85 15.56 6.77
C GLU A 80 -6.09 15.96 5.98
N SER A 81 -7.23 15.26 6.15
CA SER A 81 -8.44 15.40 5.33
C SER A 81 -8.91 16.85 5.16
N GLN A 82 -8.92 17.61 6.25
CA GLN A 82 -9.32 19.02 6.26
C GLN A 82 -8.41 19.92 5.41
N ARG A 83 -7.13 19.58 5.28
CA ARG A 83 -6.14 20.35 4.50
C ARG A 83 -6.09 19.91 3.04
N MET A 84 -6.32 18.64 2.76
CA MET A 84 -6.15 18.09 1.41
C MET A 84 -7.36 18.36 0.48
N GLY A 85 -8.53 18.66 1.04
CA GLY A 85 -9.73 18.99 0.28
C GLY A 85 -10.17 17.87 -0.69
N ARG A 86 -10.82 18.26 -1.79
CA ARG A 86 -11.39 17.31 -2.77
C ARG A 86 -10.34 16.51 -3.53
N LEU A 87 -9.19 17.12 -3.86
CA LEU A 87 -8.10 16.43 -4.54
C LEU A 87 -7.49 15.35 -3.64
N GLY A 88 -7.33 15.64 -2.34
CA GLY A 88 -6.93 14.65 -1.35
C GLY A 88 -7.85 13.45 -1.28
N LEU A 89 -9.17 13.71 -1.25
CA LEU A 89 -10.17 12.64 -1.22
C LEU A 89 -10.11 11.77 -2.48
N ILE A 90 -10.03 12.39 -3.66
CA ILE A 90 -9.95 11.64 -4.93
C ILE A 90 -8.66 10.81 -4.97
N GLY A 91 -7.52 11.40 -4.62
CA GLY A 91 -6.25 10.68 -4.54
C GLY A 91 -6.31 9.50 -3.58
N PHE A 92 -6.82 9.71 -2.37
CA PHE A 92 -7.05 8.65 -1.39
C PHE A 92 -7.92 7.52 -1.97
N LEU A 93 -9.09 7.83 -2.51
CA LEU A 93 -10.02 6.83 -3.02
C LEU A 93 -9.42 6.04 -4.19
N VAL A 94 -8.80 6.72 -5.15
CA VAL A 94 -8.18 6.09 -6.32
C VAL A 94 -7.03 5.18 -5.90
N THR A 95 -6.11 5.67 -5.05
CA THR A 95 -4.96 4.86 -4.62
C THR A 95 -5.40 3.70 -3.71
N PHE A 96 -6.34 3.92 -2.80
CA PHE A 96 -6.84 2.88 -1.90
C PHE A 96 -7.57 1.77 -2.68
N ALA A 97 -8.52 2.15 -3.56
CA ALA A 97 -9.26 1.20 -4.37
C ALA A 97 -8.33 0.46 -5.36
N GLY A 98 -7.41 1.18 -6.02
CA GLY A 98 -6.43 0.60 -6.92
C GLY A 98 -5.50 -0.39 -6.21
N THR A 99 -4.97 -0.03 -5.04
CA THR A 99 -4.12 -0.92 -4.23
C THR A 99 -4.91 -2.16 -3.79
N THR A 100 -6.16 -1.99 -3.36
CA THR A 100 -7.03 -3.12 -2.97
C THR A 100 -7.26 -4.07 -4.15
N LEU A 101 -7.59 -3.52 -5.33
CA LEU A 101 -7.82 -4.32 -6.54
C LEU A 101 -6.58 -5.11 -6.94
N VAL A 102 -5.40 -4.48 -6.91
CA VAL A 102 -4.12 -5.15 -7.20
C VAL A 102 -3.81 -6.20 -6.13
N ALA A 103 -4.00 -5.89 -4.85
CA ALA A 103 -3.74 -6.82 -3.75
C ALA A 103 -4.57 -8.10 -3.86
N VAL A 104 -5.84 -7.97 -4.20
CA VAL A 104 -6.73 -9.12 -4.40
C VAL A 104 -6.39 -9.85 -5.70
N SER A 105 -6.21 -9.11 -6.79
CA SER A 105 -6.00 -9.71 -8.12
C SER A 105 -4.68 -10.47 -8.25
N SER A 106 -3.61 -9.93 -7.64
CA SER A 106 -2.26 -10.50 -7.69
C SER A 106 -2.07 -11.76 -6.83
N GLN A 107 -3.06 -12.13 -6.00
CA GLN A 107 -2.96 -13.32 -5.15
C GLN A 107 -3.88 -14.46 -5.59
N PHE A 108 -4.75 -14.28 -6.60
CA PHE A 108 -5.68 -15.33 -7.03
C PHE A 108 -4.97 -16.61 -7.50
N GLY A 109 -3.88 -16.50 -8.25
CA GLY A 109 -3.08 -17.65 -8.69
C GLY A 109 -2.41 -18.41 -7.54
N PHE A 110 -2.15 -17.73 -6.43
CA PHE A 110 -1.53 -18.30 -5.22
C PHE A 110 -2.55 -18.95 -4.27
N ILE A 111 -3.76 -18.38 -4.16
CA ILE A 111 -4.78 -18.81 -3.18
C ILE A 111 -5.73 -19.86 -3.76
N ALA A 112 -5.96 -19.92 -5.08
CA ALA A 112 -6.84 -20.91 -5.69
C ALA A 112 -6.08 -22.22 -5.97
N PRO A 113 -6.33 -23.32 -5.23
CA PRO A 113 -5.72 -24.60 -5.56
C PRO A 113 -6.47 -25.20 -6.76
N GLY A 114 -5.77 -25.37 -7.89
CA GLY A 114 -6.11 -26.41 -8.87
C GLY A 114 -7.23 -26.14 -9.88
N SER A 115 -7.19 -25.03 -10.64
CA SER A 115 -7.93 -24.95 -11.91
C SER A 115 -7.06 -25.19 -13.16
N GLY A 116 -5.88 -25.77 -12.99
CA GLY A 116 -5.09 -26.32 -14.08
C GLY A 116 -5.70 -27.63 -14.56
N ARG A 117 -6.55 -27.55 -15.57
CA ARG A 117 -6.67 -28.63 -16.57
C ARG A 117 -5.54 -28.50 -17.57
#